data_AF-A0A535GZB6-F1
#
_entry.id   AF-A0A535GZB6-F1
#
_cell.length_a   1.000
_cell.length_b   1.000
_cell.length_c   1.000
_cell.angle_alpha   90.00
_cell.angle_beta   90.00
_cell.angle_gamma   90.00
#
_symmetry.space_group_name_H-M   'P 1'
#
loop_
_entity.id
_entity.type
_entity.pdbx_description
1 polymer ?
#
loop_
_entity_poly.entity_id
_entity_poly.type
_entity_poly.pdbx_seq_one_letter_code
_entity_poly.pdbx_strand_id
1 'polypeptide(L)' 'MLQEPITINPRIVEEIVVREEGEFRKRTPRSHEIHERAKLSMPMGVSSSFQAVPPYPLFISRAEGSHIWDYDGNEYA' A
#
# COMPACT_ATOMS: atom_id res chain seq x y z
N MET A 1 0.59 14.48 -33.10
CA MET A 1 -0.04 15.50 -32.24
C MET A 1 0.39 15.21 -30.82
N LEU A 2 1.16 16.08 -30.18
CA LEU A 2 1.39 16.00 -28.74
C LEU A 2 0.16 16.62 -28.07
N GLN A 3 -0.49 15.89 -27.15
CA GLN A 3 -1.59 16.46 -26.36
C GLN A 3 -1.02 17.56 -25.44
N GLU A 4 -1.78 18.63 -25.24
CA GLU A 4 -1.39 19.63 -24.24
C GLU A 4 -1.36 18.99 -22.84
N PRO A 5 -0.41 19.39 -21.98
CA PRO A 5 -0.33 18.83 -20.64
C PRO A 5 -1.59 19.17 -19.85
N ILE A 6 -2.30 18.14 -19.39
CA ILE A 6 -3.41 18.33 -18.44
C ILE A 6 -2.82 18.83 -17.13
N THR A 7 -3.25 20.00 -16.68
CA THR A 7 -2.89 20.50 -15.34
C THR A 7 -3.84 19.88 -14.31
N ILE A 8 -3.32 18.99 -13.47
CA ILE A 8 -4.07 18.39 -12.36
C ILE A 8 -4.07 19.36 -11.18
N ASN A 9 -5.23 19.60 -10.56
CA ASN A 9 -5.33 20.44 -9.38
C ASN A 9 -4.70 19.73 -8.16
N PRO A 10 -3.60 20.25 -7.58
CA PRO A 10 -2.88 19.56 -6.50
C PRO A 10 -3.71 19.40 -5.22
N ARG A 11 -4.65 20.32 -4.95
CA ARG A 11 -5.52 20.21 -3.76
C ARG A 11 -6.44 18.99 -3.84
N ILE A 12 -7.02 18.75 -5.01
CA ILE A 12 -7.89 17.59 -5.23
C ILE A 12 -7.08 16.29 -5.10
N VAL A 13 -5.84 16.27 -5.60
CA VAL A 13 -4.94 15.11 -5.44
C VAL A 13 -4.67 14.83 -3.97
N GLU A 14 -4.34 15.86 -3.19
CA GLU A 14 -4.07 15.72 -1.75
C GLU A 14 -5.29 15.19 -0.99
N GLU A 15 -6.49 15.72 -1.26
CA GLU A 15 -7.74 15.24 -0.67
C GLU A 15 -8.02 13.76 -0.99
N ILE A 16 -7.74 13.34 -2.23
CA ILE A 16 -7.84 11.93 -2.64
C ILE A 16 -6.81 11.09 -1.87
N VAL A 17 -5.55 11.50 -1.82
CA VAL A 17 -4.49 10.75 -1.12
C VAL A 17 -4.85 10.54 0.35
N VAL A 18 -5.28 11.59 1.06
CA VAL A 18 -5.67 11.50 2.47
C VAL A 18 -6.83 10.52 2.67
N ARG A 19 -7.87 10.60 1.81
CA ARG A 19 -9.02 9.69 1.88
C ARG A 19 -8.62 8.25 1.63
N GLU A 20 -7.90 7.99 0.53
CA GLU A 20 -7.51 6.63 0.13
C GLU A 20 -6.49 6.02 1.11
N GLU A 21 -5.57 6.80 1.66
CA GLU A 21 -4.67 6.32 2.73
C GLU A 21 -5.47 5.95 3.99
N GLY A 22 -6.47 6.75 4.36
CA GLY A 22 -7.37 6.44 5.48
C GLY A 22 -8.13 5.13 5.28
N GLU A 23 -8.70 4.90 4.09
CA GLU A 23 -9.35 3.64 3.76
C GLU A 23 -8.37 2.46 3.71
N PHE A 24 -7.16 2.67 3.16
CA PHE A 24 -6.09 1.68 3.20
C PHE A 24 -5.79 1.23 4.63
N ARG A 25 -5.60 2.18 5.55
CA ARG A 25 -5.29 1.88 6.95
C ARG A 25 -6.39 1.08 7.64
N LYS A 26 -7.65 1.41 7.36
CA LYS A 26 -8.82 0.69 7.93
C LYS A 26 -8.90 -0.76 7.45
N ARG A 27 -8.58 -1.02 6.18
CA ARG A 27 -8.70 -2.37 5.59
C ARG A 27 -7.49 -3.27 5.84
N THR A 28 -6.33 -2.72 6.23
CA THR A 28 -5.07 -3.49 6.37
C THR A 28 -4.38 -3.40 7.76
N PRO A 29 -5.10 -3.53 8.89
CA PRO A 29 -4.49 -3.41 10.22
C PRO A 29 -3.43 -4.49 10.52
N ARG A 30 -3.58 -5.73 10.07
CA ARG A 30 -2.59 -6.79 10.29
C ARG A 30 -1.32 -6.56 9.48
N SER A 31 -1.44 -6.04 8.26
CA SER A 31 -0.27 -5.63 7.48
C SER A 31 0.55 -4.58 8.23
N HIS A 32 -0.11 -3.61 8.88
CA HIS A 32 0.56 -2.65 9.77
C HIS A 32 1.27 -3.34 10.94
N GLU A 33 0.58 -4.22 11.68
CA GLU A 33 1.16 -4.94 12.81
C GLU A 33 2.39 -5.77 12.42
N ILE A 34 2.32 -6.46 11.28
CA ILE A 34 3.43 -7.25 10.75
C ILE A 34 4.61 -6.34 10.37
N HIS A 35 4.33 -5.19 9.76
CA HIS A 35 5.35 -4.19 9.44
C HIS A 35 6.04 -3.66 10.70
N GLU A 36 5.28 -3.27 11.72
CA GLU A 36 5.81 -2.81 13.00
C GLU A 36 6.70 -3.85 13.67
N ARG A 37 6.28 -5.11 13.67
CA ARG A 37 7.10 -6.23 14.16
C ARG A 37 8.35 -6.42 13.31
N ALA A 38 8.23 -6.34 11.98
CA ALA A 38 9.33 -6.57 11.05
C ALA A 38 10.44 -5.51 11.19
N LYS A 39 10.09 -4.25 11.52
CA LYS A 39 11.08 -3.18 11.77
C LYS A 39 12.03 -3.50 12.93
N LEU A 40 11.68 -4.43 13.81
CA LEU A 40 12.56 -4.87 14.91
C LEU A 40 13.74 -5.73 14.44
N SER A 41 13.66 -6.33 13.26
CA SER A 41 14.66 -7.30 12.76
C SER A 41 15.11 -7.06 11.32
N MET A 42 14.39 -6.26 10.54
CA MET A 42 14.72 -5.95 9.14
C MET A 42 14.80 -4.44 8.92
N PRO A 43 15.80 -3.93 8.18
CA PRO A 43 15.86 -2.53 7.76
C PRO A 43 14.56 -2.13 7.04
N MET A 44 13.97 -1.01 7.46
CA MET A 44 12.67 -0.53 6.96
C MET A 44 11.52 -1.56 7.05
N GLY A 45 11.66 -2.64 7.83
CA GLY A 45 10.60 -3.65 8.01
C GLY A 45 10.27 -4.48 6.76
N VAL A 46 11.18 -4.56 5.78
CA VAL A 46 11.00 -5.29 4.51
C VAL A 46 12.31 -5.96 4.06
N SER A 47 12.22 -6.94 3.15
CA SER A 47 13.39 -7.66 2.63
C SER A 47 14.03 -7.00 1.39
N SER A 48 13.31 -6.10 0.72
CA SER A 48 13.80 -5.30 -0.40
C SER A 48 13.29 -3.87 -0.27
N SER A 49 14.13 -2.88 -0.57
CA SER A 49 13.74 -1.46 -0.54
C SER A 49 12.59 -1.13 -1.50
N PHE A 50 12.39 -1.91 -2.57
CA PHE A 50 11.26 -1.76 -3.48
C PHE A 50 9.89 -1.99 -2.80
N GLN A 51 9.87 -2.68 -1.66
CA GLN A 51 8.66 -2.95 -0.89
C GLN A 51 8.37 -1.83 0.14
N ALA A 52 9.33 -0.94 0.41
CA ALA A 52 9.15 0.11 1.42
C ALA A 52 8.30 1.26 0.84
N VAL A 53 6.98 1.14 0.97
CA VAL A 53 6.00 2.15 0.51
C VAL A 53 5.19 2.70 1.68
N PRO A 54 4.90 4.01 1.71
CA PRO A 54 3.99 4.58 2.69
C PRO A 54 2.54 4.17 2.40
N PRO A 55 1.67 4.08 3.42
CA PRO A 55 2.00 4.25 4.84
C PRO A 55 2.74 3.05 5.45
N TYR A 56 2.59 1.87 4.84
CA TYR A 56 3.32 0.62 5.08
C TYR A 56 2.94 -0.35 3.94
N PRO A 57 3.76 -1.38 3.63
CA PRO A 57 3.43 -2.33 2.58
C PRO A 57 2.29 -3.28 2.96
N LEU A 58 1.62 -3.81 1.93
CA LEU A 58 0.75 -4.98 2.07
C LEU A 58 1.61 -6.21 2.37
N PHE A 59 1.20 -7.00 3.35
CA PHE A 59 1.77 -8.32 3.60
C PHE A 59 0.84 -9.38 3.02
N ILE A 60 1.34 -10.18 2.08
CA ILE A 60 0.58 -11.19 1.35
C ILE A 60 0.62 -12.53 2.09
N SER A 61 -0.55 -13.14 2.29
CA SER A 61 -0.70 -14.44 2.96
C SER A 61 -0.70 -15.60 1.98
N ARG A 62 -1.34 -15.45 0.82
CA ARG A 62 -1.36 -16.47 -0.25
C ARG A 62 -1.60 -15.85 -1.64
N ALA A 63 -1.29 -16.62 -2.68
CA ALA A 63 -1.51 -16.27 -4.08
C ALA A 63 -1.89 -17.52 -4.88
N GLU A 64 -2.78 -17.39 -5.85
CA GLU A 64 -3.23 -18.45 -6.76
C GLU A 64 -3.61 -17.85 -8.12
N GLY A 65 -2.86 -18.18 -9.18
CA GLY A 65 -3.05 -17.54 -10.49
C GLY A 65 -2.81 -16.03 -10.42
N SER A 66 -3.78 -15.24 -10.90
CA SER A 66 -3.77 -13.76 -10.80
C SER A 66 -4.35 -13.22 -9.50
N HIS A 67 -4.81 -14.10 -8.59
CA HIS A 67 -5.45 -13.70 -7.34
C HIS A 67 -4.43 -13.72 -6.20
N ILE A 68 -4.43 -12.67 -5.39
CA ILE A 68 -3.62 -12.58 -4.17
C ILE A 68 -4.48 -12.19 -2.98
N TRP A 69 -4.11 -12.67 -1.79
CA TRP A 69 -4.78 -12.35 -0.54
C TRP A 69 -3.77 -11.84 0.48
N ASP A 70 -4.09 -10.74 1.15
CA ASP A 70 -3.26 -10.22 2.24
C ASP A 70 -3.52 -10.94 3.57
N TYR A 71 -2.82 -10.55 4.64
CA TYR A 71 -3.05 -11.11 5.99
C TYR A 71 -4.35 -10.63 6.64
N ASP A 72 -4.97 -9.61 6.09
CA ASP A 72 -6.26 -9.04 6.51
C ASP A 72 -7.45 -9.73 5.82
N GLY A 73 -7.18 -10.57 4.80
CA GLY A 73 -8.19 -11.33 4.05
C GLY A 73 -8.72 -10.60 2.82
N ASN A 74 -8.15 -9.44 2.45
CA ASN A 74 -8.51 -8.73 1.24
C ASN A 74 -8.00 -9.51 0.02
N GLU A 75 -8.86 -9.70 -0.97
CA GLU A 75 -8.51 -10.29 -2.27
C GLU A 75 -8.25 -9.21 -3.31
N TYR A 76 -7.25 -9.43 -4.17
CA TYR A 76 -6.91 -8.60 -5.31
C TYR A 76 -6.80 -9.48 -6.54
N ALA A 77 -7.55 -9.15 -7.60
CA ALA A 77 -7.66 -9.89 -8.85
C ALA A 77 -7.73 -8.93 -10.05
#